data_AF-A0A7V9CN70-F1
#
_entry.id   AF-A0A7V9CN70-F1
#
_cell.length_a   1.000
_cell.length_b   1.000
_cell.length_c   1.000
_cell.angle_alpha   90.00
_cell.angle_beta   90.00
_cell.angle_gamma   90.00
#
_symmetry.space_group_name_H-M   'P 1'
#
loop_
_entity.id
_entity.type
_entity.pdbx_description
1 polymer ?
#
loop_
_entity_poly.entity_id
_entity_poly.type
_entity_poly.pdbx_seq_one_letter_code
_entity_poly.pdbx_strand_id
1 'polypeptide(L)'
;MSRTVEGAADLLAGLDSGAAALNNPRVVRDAQRADQDALEPPDWRGVLRRRLAIAAALLVLWSAGIVVRLVYLQVFQHDALVARAESQQSQTIELNPRRGPIVDRFGRVLAFSVDGDVVYAVPSDVGDPEAVASQLCTALDDCDGEERASLVQRLHSRRDKAPVIGGLSQAEVAVIAALRAPGLVVDRGRGGRSGTLSVVPKELGDPARIAASVCSVISRCSNDVRESIEKRLAGKKDFVYIRKRATPSEAQRIARLGLRGVGFMKESRRYYPNRDLASA
;
A
#
# COMPACT_ATOMS: atom_id res chain seq x y z
N MET A 1 -56.49 98.40 14.78
CA MET A 1 -57.18 98.50 16.09
C MET A 1 -56.47 97.59 17.07
N SER A 2 -56.04 98.18 18.18
CA SER A 2 -55.29 97.62 19.32
C SER A 2 -56.08 96.61 20.16
N ARG A 3 -55.39 95.60 20.71
CA ARG A 3 -55.40 95.12 22.14
C ARG A 3 -54.57 93.82 22.25
N THR A 4 -53.35 93.87 22.81
CA THR A 4 -52.95 93.51 24.22
C THR A 4 -53.01 92.00 24.47
N VAL A 5 -51.87 91.27 24.54
CA VAL A 5 -50.97 91.07 25.70
C VAL A 5 -51.75 90.63 26.95
N GLU A 6 -52.05 89.33 27.07
CA GLU A 6 -52.65 88.77 28.28
C GLU A 6 -52.30 87.29 28.55
N GLY A 7 -51.22 86.75 27.97
CA GLY A 7 -50.84 85.33 28.14
C GLY A 7 -49.41 85.05 28.63
N ALA A 8 -48.59 86.06 28.85
CA ALA A 8 -47.18 85.87 29.25
C ALA A 8 -47.00 85.57 30.75
N ALA A 9 -48.04 85.74 31.57
CA ALA A 9 -47.98 85.48 33.00
C ALA A 9 -48.15 83.98 33.35
N ASP A 10 -48.89 83.21 32.55
CA ASP A 10 -49.11 81.77 32.80
C ASP A 10 -47.90 80.89 32.48
N LEU A 11 -46.96 81.37 31.67
CA LEU A 11 -45.71 80.64 31.38
C LEU A 11 -44.64 80.80 32.47
N LEU A 12 -44.79 81.76 33.38
CA LEU A 12 -43.85 81.99 34.48
C LEU A 12 -44.21 81.16 35.74
N ALA A 13 -45.45 80.66 35.87
CA ALA A 13 -45.84 79.80 36.99
C ALA A 13 -45.26 78.37 36.92
N GLY A 14 -44.81 77.93 35.74
CA GLY A 14 -44.18 76.62 35.54
C GLY A 14 -42.66 76.57 35.77
N LEU A 15 -41.99 77.74 35.78
CA LEU A 15 -40.53 77.82 35.92
C LEU A 15 -40.05 77.73 37.37
N ASP A 16 -40.89 78.07 38.35
CA ASP A 16 -40.54 77.98 39.78
C ASP A 16 -40.48 76.52 40.28
N SER A 17 -41.13 75.58 39.58
CA SER A 17 -41.08 74.16 39.91
C SER A 17 -39.77 73.47 39.47
N GLY A 18 -39.06 74.03 38.50
CA GLY A 18 -37.77 73.50 38.01
C GLY A 18 -36.57 73.91 38.87
N ALA A 19 -36.59 75.11 39.46
CA ALA A 19 -35.51 75.61 40.30
C ALA A 19 -35.39 74.86 41.64
N ALA A 20 -36.51 74.42 42.21
CA ALA A 20 -36.53 73.64 43.46
C ALA A 20 -35.90 72.23 43.28
N ALA A 21 -35.98 71.64 42.08
CA ALA A 21 -35.37 70.34 41.78
C ALA A 21 -33.83 70.41 41.72
N LEU A 22 -33.28 71.55 41.29
CA LEU A 22 -31.82 71.78 41.22
C LEU A 22 -31.18 72.10 42.57
N ASN A 23 -31.96 72.51 43.57
CA ASN A 23 -31.47 72.75 44.94
C ASN A 23 -31.61 71.50 45.85
N ASN A 24 -32.07 70.38 45.32
CA ASN A 24 -32.18 69.12 46.05
C ASN A 24 -30.83 68.39 46.05
N PRO A 25 -30.15 68.24 47.21
CA PRO A 25 -28.83 67.62 47.28
C PRO A 25 -28.82 66.15 46.85
N ARG A 26 -29.97 65.46 46.83
CA ARG A 26 -30.06 64.11 46.24
C ARG A 26 -29.98 64.15 44.72
N VAL A 27 -30.74 65.03 44.08
CA VAL A 27 -30.76 65.19 42.62
C VAL A 27 -29.38 65.59 42.10
N VAL A 28 -28.69 66.49 42.80
CA VAL A 28 -27.32 66.91 42.43
C VAL A 28 -26.32 65.75 42.57
N ARG A 29 -26.39 64.95 43.64
CA ARG A 29 -25.49 63.80 43.83
C ARG A 29 -25.74 62.69 42.82
N ASP A 30 -26.99 62.42 42.49
CA ASP A 30 -27.35 61.38 41.53
C ASP A 30 -26.95 61.81 40.10
N ALA A 31 -27.09 63.09 39.76
CA ALA A 31 -26.56 63.66 38.52
C ALA A 31 -25.03 63.62 38.47
N GLN A 32 -24.34 63.95 39.58
CA GLN A 32 -22.89 63.87 39.68
C GLN A 32 -22.36 62.43 39.58
N ARG A 33 -23.07 61.43 40.15
CA ARG A 33 -22.72 60.01 39.98
C ARG A 33 -22.91 59.56 38.54
N ALA A 34 -24.04 59.90 37.92
CA ALA A 34 -24.29 59.56 36.52
C ALA A 34 -23.24 60.20 35.58
N ASP A 35 -22.79 61.42 35.89
CA ASP A 35 -21.71 62.10 35.15
C ASP A 35 -20.35 61.46 35.40
N GLN A 36 -20.05 61.07 36.64
CA GLN A 36 -18.83 60.31 36.98
C GLN A 36 -18.78 58.94 36.29
N ASP A 37 -19.89 58.19 36.30
CA ASP A 37 -20.03 56.90 35.63
C ASP A 37 -19.86 57.02 34.10
N ALA A 38 -20.21 58.17 33.52
CA ALA A 38 -20.00 58.46 32.10
C ALA A 38 -18.53 58.80 31.74
N LEU A 39 -17.71 59.18 32.72
CA LEU A 39 -16.31 59.59 32.54
C LEU A 39 -15.30 58.47 32.83
N GLU A 40 -15.71 57.36 33.45
CA GLU A 40 -14.81 56.22 33.62
C GLU A 40 -14.56 55.53 32.26
N PRO A 41 -13.31 55.50 31.76
CA PRO A 41 -13.01 54.84 30.49
C PRO A 41 -13.25 53.34 30.63
N PRO A 42 -13.90 52.69 29.65
CA PRO A 42 -14.15 51.24 29.72
C PRO A 42 -12.84 50.47 29.91
N ASP A 43 -12.82 49.51 30.85
CA ASP A 43 -11.65 48.65 31.13
C ASP A 43 -11.39 47.66 29.98
N TRP A 44 -10.89 48.18 28.87
CA TRP A 44 -10.54 47.42 27.69
C TRP A 44 -9.39 46.43 27.96
N ARG A 45 -8.56 46.68 28.99
CA ARG A 45 -7.43 45.82 29.35
C ARG A 45 -7.91 44.51 29.96
N GLY A 46 -8.91 44.56 30.85
CA GLY A 46 -9.55 43.36 31.40
C GLY A 46 -10.20 42.49 30.32
N VAL A 47 -10.95 43.13 29.41
CA VAL A 47 -11.58 42.43 28.27
C VAL A 47 -10.54 41.82 27.33
N LEU A 48 -9.46 42.55 27.01
CA LEU A 48 -8.37 42.06 26.17
C LEU A 48 -7.61 40.90 26.82
N ARG A 49 -7.26 41.01 28.10
CA ARG A 49 -6.58 39.93 28.85
C ARG A 49 -7.43 38.67 28.90
N ARG A 50 -8.74 38.79 29.12
CA ARG A 50 -9.66 37.64 29.11
C ARG A 50 -9.71 36.98 27.73
N ARG A 51 -9.79 37.76 26.65
CA ARG A 51 -9.79 37.25 25.28
C ARG A 51 -8.48 36.54 24.91
N LEU A 52 -7.33 37.13 25.28
CA LEU A 52 -6.01 36.52 25.08
C LEU A 52 -5.85 35.24 25.89
N ALA A 53 -6.32 35.20 27.14
CA ALA A 53 -6.28 34.01 27.98
C ALA A 53 -7.13 32.87 27.38
N ILE A 54 -8.34 33.19 26.88
CA ILE A 54 -9.19 32.22 26.19
C ILE A 54 -8.50 31.72 24.89
N ALA A 55 -7.95 32.63 24.09
CA ALA A 55 -7.25 32.26 22.86
C ALA A 55 -6.03 31.37 23.14
N ALA A 56 -5.22 31.71 24.16
CA ALA A 56 -4.09 30.91 24.58
C ALA A 56 -4.52 29.53 25.09
N ALA A 57 -5.59 29.45 25.91
CA ALA A 57 -6.12 28.19 26.40
C ALA A 57 -6.61 27.28 25.26
N LEU A 58 -7.30 27.84 24.26
CA LEU A 58 -7.74 27.10 23.08
C LEU A 58 -6.55 26.58 22.26
N LEU A 59 -5.50 27.39 22.09
CA LEU A 59 -4.29 27.00 21.38
C LEU A 59 -3.53 25.88 22.12
N VAL A 60 -3.41 25.99 23.43
CA VAL A 60 -2.80 24.94 24.27
C VAL A 60 -3.60 23.65 24.16
N LEU A 61 -4.92 23.71 24.30
CA LEU A 61 -5.80 22.53 24.16
C LEU A 61 -5.65 21.87 22.78
N TRP A 62 -5.63 22.67 21.72
CA TRP A 62 -5.45 22.18 20.35
C TRP A 62 -4.07 21.50 20.16
N SER A 63 -3.01 22.15 20.63
CA SER A 63 -1.65 21.60 20.55
C SER A 63 -1.52 20.30 21.36
N ALA A 64 -2.13 20.21 22.54
CA ALA A 64 -2.17 19.00 23.34
C ALA A 64 -2.88 17.86 22.61
N GLY A 65 -3.98 18.14 21.91
CA GLY A 65 -4.67 17.16 21.07
C GLY A 65 -3.76 16.57 19.97
N ILE A 66 -2.95 17.41 19.33
CA ILE A 66 -1.97 16.96 18.32
C ILE A 66 -0.89 16.09 18.95
N VAL A 67 -0.33 16.50 20.10
CA VAL A 67 0.70 15.72 20.80
C VAL A 67 0.15 14.37 21.23
N VAL A 68 -1.05 14.30 21.80
CA VAL A 68 -1.71 13.03 22.16
C VAL A 68 -1.88 12.15 20.93
N ARG A 69 -2.32 12.72 19.80
CA ARG A 69 -2.47 11.97 18.54
C ARG A 69 -1.11 11.47 18.02
N LEU A 70 -0.06 12.25 18.12
CA LEU A 70 1.30 11.86 17.75
C LEU A 70 1.80 10.71 18.62
N VAL A 71 1.66 10.81 19.94
CA VAL A 71 2.03 9.73 20.87
C VAL A 71 1.26 8.45 20.53
N TYR A 72 -0.04 8.56 20.22
CA TYR A 72 -0.83 7.42 19.80
C TYR A 72 -0.27 6.75 18.53
N LEU A 73 0.07 7.53 17.50
CA LEU A 73 0.63 7.00 16.25
C LEU A 73 2.05 6.47 16.43
N GLN A 74 2.89 7.16 17.20
CA GLN A 74 4.32 6.88 17.32
C GLN A 74 4.67 5.83 18.37
N VAL A 75 3.85 5.63 19.40
CA VAL A 75 4.11 4.66 20.47
C VAL A 75 3.19 3.46 20.33
N PHE A 76 1.88 3.67 20.23
CA PHE A 76 0.91 2.56 20.20
C PHE A 76 0.78 1.93 18.81
N GLN A 77 0.90 2.70 17.73
CA GLN A 77 0.87 2.18 16.36
C GLN A 77 2.27 2.04 15.71
N HIS A 78 3.34 2.21 16.50
CA HIS A 78 4.71 2.15 16.00
C HIS A 78 4.97 0.90 15.17
N ASP A 79 4.81 -0.27 15.79
CA ASP A 79 5.17 -1.56 15.20
C ASP A 79 4.38 -1.84 13.92
N ALA A 80 3.09 -1.51 13.92
CA ALA A 80 2.23 -1.70 12.75
C ALA A 80 2.58 -0.75 11.60
N LEU A 81 2.94 0.50 11.89
CA LEU A 81 3.36 1.47 10.87
C LEU A 81 4.75 1.16 10.32
N VAL A 82 5.67 0.71 11.17
CA VAL A 82 7.02 0.27 10.77
C VAL A 82 6.91 -0.99 9.90
N ALA A 83 6.14 -2.01 10.30
CA ALA A 83 5.95 -3.21 9.49
C ALA A 83 5.38 -2.88 8.09
N ARG A 84 4.43 -1.95 8.01
CA ARG A 84 3.92 -1.44 6.73
C ARG A 84 5.01 -0.73 5.92
N ALA A 85 5.78 0.15 6.54
CA ALA A 85 6.87 0.86 5.89
C ALA A 85 7.95 -0.10 5.36
N GLU A 86 8.34 -1.10 6.14
CA GLU A 86 9.29 -2.15 5.72
C GLU A 86 8.77 -2.90 4.50
N SER A 87 7.50 -3.32 4.50
CA SER A 87 6.91 -4.02 3.35
C SER A 87 6.84 -3.17 2.07
N GLN A 88 6.79 -1.83 2.19
CA GLN A 88 6.76 -0.91 1.06
C GLN A 88 8.18 -0.53 0.59
N GLN A 89 9.12 -0.34 1.52
CA GLN A 89 10.46 0.17 1.23
C GLN A 89 11.48 -0.95 0.93
N SER A 90 11.28 -2.17 1.43
CA SER A 90 12.17 -3.31 1.15
C SER A 90 11.81 -3.97 -0.18
N GLN A 91 11.99 -3.24 -1.28
CA GLN A 91 12.00 -3.87 -2.59
C GLN A 91 13.39 -4.47 -2.84
N THR A 92 13.53 -5.77 -2.62
CA THR A 92 14.76 -6.50 -2.94
C THR A 92 14.91 -6.56 -4.46
N ILE A 93 15.67 -5.62 -5.04
CA ILE A 93 16.08 -5.71 -6.44
C ILE A 93 17.16 -6.78 -6.50
N GLU A 94 16.83 -7.93 -7.10
CA GLU A 94 17.80 -8.98 -7.40
C GLU A 94 18.76 -8.46 -8.48
N LEU A 95 19.83 -7.81 -8.02
CA LEU A 95 20.94 -7.47 -8.90
C LEU A 95 21.60 -8.78 -9.28
N ASN A 96 21.41 -9.26 -10.51
CA ASN A 96 22.19 -10.37 -11.05
C ASN A 96 23.62 -9.89 -11.30
N PRO A 97 24.60 -10.14 -10.41
CA PRO A 97 25.95 -9.65 -10.63
C PRO A 97 26.56 -10.43 -11.80
N ARG A 98 27.18 -9.72 -12.74
CA ARG A 98 27.94 -10.37 -13.82
C ARG A 98 29.09 -11.15 -13.21
N ARG A 99 29.16 -12.46 -13.49
CA ARG A 99 30.27 -13.31 -13.03
C ARG A 99 31.48 -13.11 -13.94
N GLY A 100 32.66 -12.92 -13.35
CA GLY A 100 33.92 -12.82 -14.09
C GLY A 100 34.29 -14.14 -14.80
N PRO A 101 35.10 -14.06 -15.87
CA PRO A 101 35.61 -15.25 -16.55
C PRO A 101 36.59 -16.01 -15.64
N ILE A 102 36.52 -17.33 -15.68
CA ILE A 102 37.54 -18.21 -15.09
C ILE A 102 38.63 -18.40 -16.13
N VAL A 103 39.88 -18.10 -15.76
CA VAL A 103 41.05 -18.23 -16.61
C VAL A 103 42.05 -19.23 -16.02
N ASP A 104 42.77 -19.92 -16.89
CA ASP A 104 43.95 -20.73 -16.53
C ASP A 104 45.14 -19.81 -16.18
N ARG A 105 46.25 -20.38 -15.67
CA ARG A 105 47.51 -19.69 -15.37
C ARG A 105 48.10 -18.89 -16.54
N PHE A 106 47.76 -19.30 -17.77
CA PHE A 106 48.19 -18.64 -19.01
C PHE A 106 47.17 -17.62 -19.54
N GLY A 107 46.12 -17.28 -18.77
CA GLY A 107 45.09 -16.32 -19.17
C GLY A 107 44.05 -16.84 -20.16
N ARG A 108 44.08 -18.13 -20.51
CA ARG A 108 43.09 -18.75 -21.41
C ARG A 108 41.77 -18.95 -20.67
N VAL A 109 40.65 -18.56 -21.30
CA VAL A 109 39.32 -18.64 -20.70
C VAL A 109 38.86 -20.11 -20.64
N LEU A 110 38.56 -20.56 -19.43
CA LEU A 110 37.98 -21.88 -19.15
C LEU A 110 36.47 -21.83 -18.96
N ALA A 111 35.96 -20.71 -18.44
CA ALA A 111 34.52 -20.46 -18.34
C ALA A 111 34.22 -18.97 -18.43
N PHE A 112 33.16 -18.58 -19.12
CA PHE A 112 32.66 -17.20 -19.11
C PHE A 112 31.13 -17.17 -19.07
N SER A 113 30.57 -16.10 -18.51
CA SER A 113 29.12 -15.90 -18.51
C SER A 113 28.67 -15.24 -19.81
N VAL A 114 27.66 -15.82 -20.44
CA VAL A 114 26.93 -15.21 -21.55
C VAL A 114 25.56 -14.79 -21.03
N ASP A 115 25.23 -13.51 -21.21
CA ASP A 115 23.90 -13.00 -20.93
C ASP A 115 22.98 -13.41 -22.08
N GLY A 116 21.87 -14.07 -21.76
CA GLY A 116 20.81 -14.38 -22.70
C GLY A 116 19.51 -13.74 -22.27
N ASP A 117 18.72 -13.29 -23.25
CA ASP A 117 17.34 -12.90 -23.00
C ASP A 117 16.49 -14.17 -22.88
N VAL A 118 15.80 -14.28 -21.74
CA VAL A 118 14.82 -15.31 -21.46
C VAL A 118 13.44 -14.73 -21.66
N VAL A 119 12.70 -15.32 -22.60
CA VAL A 119 11.31 -14.96 -22.86
C VAL A 119 10.42 -15.85 -22.00
N TYR A 120 9.57 -15.22 -21.21
CA TYR A 120 8.56 -15.90 -20.40
C TYR A 120 7.17 -15.37 -20.72
N ALA A 121 6.14 -16.17 -20.45
CA ALA A 121 4.76 -15.77 -20.52
C ALA A 121 4.08 -15.98 -19.17
N VAL A 122 3.11 -15.14 -18.86
CA VAL A 122 2.20 -15.22 -17.73
C VAL A 122 0.85 -15.66 -18.29
N PRO A 123 0.50 -16.96 -18.22
CA PRO A 123 -0.73 -17.47 -18.81
C PRO A 123 -2.02 -16.77 -18.35
N SER A 124 -2.00 -16.16 -17.15
CA SER A 124 -3.13 -15.39 -16.61
C SER A 124 -3.41 -14.08 -17.36
N ASP A 125 -2.37 -13.49 -17.98
CA ASP A 125 -2.45 -12.23 -18.72
C ASP A 125 -2.59 -12.45 -20.24
N VAL A 126 -2.45 -13.70 -20.69
CA VAL A 126 -2.64 -14.12 -22.08
C VAL A 126 -4.12 -14.38 -22.32
N GLY A 127 -4.72 -13.64 -23.25
CA GLY A 127 -6.12 -13.80 -23.64
C GLY A 127 -6.36 -15.10 -24.41
N ASP A 128 -5.81 -15.19 -25.62
CA ASP A 128 -5.93 -16.34 -26.51
C ASP A 128 -4.58 -17.07 -26.64
N PRO A 129 -4.40 -18.23 -25.98
CA PRO A 129 -3.18 -19.02 -26.05
C PRO A 129 -2.80 -19.49 -27.47
N GLU A 130 -3.77 -19.82 -28.31
CA GLU A 130 -3.52 -20.34 -29.66
C GLU A 130 -3.01 -19.24 -30.59
N ALA A 131 -3.66 -18.08 -30.56
CA ALA A 131 -3.22 -16.91 -31.33
C ALA A 131 -1.86 -16.41 -30.86
N VAL A 132 -1.62 -16.34 -29.56
CA VAL A 132 -0.33 -15.90 -28.99
C VAL A 132 0.78 -16.89 -29.32
N ALA A 133 0.56 -18.20 -29.23
CA ALA A 133 1.54 -19.20 -29.65
C ALA A 133 1.87 -19.08 -31.14
N SER A 134 0.86 -18.87 -31.98
CA SER A 134 1.07 -18.67 -33.43
C SER A 134 1.96 -17.45 -33.72
N GLN A 135 1.71 -16.34 -33.03
CA GLN A 135 2.49 -15.11 -33.19
C GLN A 135 3.90 -15.24 -32.60
N LEU A 136 4.08 -15.96 -31.49
CA LEU A 136 5.40 -16.25 -30.95
C LEU A 136 6.22 -17.10 -31.93
N CYS A 137 5.59 -18.07 -32.58
CA CYS A 137 6.26 -18.94 -33.56
C CYS A 137 6.70 -18.23 -34.84
N THR A 138 6.06 -17.14 -35.26
CA THR A 138 6.56 -16.34 -36.39
C THR A 138 7.79 -15.52 -36.04
N ALA A 139 8.03 -15.28 -34.74
CA ALA A 139 9.18 -14.51 -34.26
C ALA A 139 10.37 -15.39 -33.82
N LEU A 140 10.15 -16.67 -33.54
CA LEU A 140 11.17 -17.66 -33.18
C LEU A 140 11.73 -18.32 -34.45
N ASP A 141 13.05 -18.46 -34.54
CA ASP A 141 13.69 -19.00 -35.76
C ASP A 141 13.46 -20.53 -35.89
N ASP A 142 13.32 -21.24 -34.78
CA ASP A 142 13.17 -22.71 -34.70
C ASP A 142 11.79 -23.16 -34.19
N CYS A 143 10.68 -22.55 -34.64
CA CYS A 143 9.35 -23.06 -34.27
C CYS A 143 8.80 -24.03 -35.32
N ASP A 144 8.81 -25.32 -35.01
CA ASP A 144 8.11 -26.37 -35.76
C ASP A 144 6.68 -26.57 -35.24
N GLY A 145 5.92 -27.46 -35.89
CA GLY A 145 4.53 -27.76 -35.48
C GLY A 145 4.44 -28.38 -34.09
N GLU A 146 5.45 -29.15 -33.67
CA GLU A 146 5.50 -29.80 -32.36
C GLU A 146 5.79 -28.79 -31.25
N GLU A 147 6.74 -27.88 -31.46
CA GLU A 147 7.10 -26.80 -30.54
C GLU A 147 5.94 -25.80 -30.42
N ARG A 148 5.21 -25.51 -31.50
CA ARG A 148 3.96 -24.73 -31.42
C ARG A 148 2.93 -25.43 -30.55
N ALA A 149 2.71 -26.73 -30.73
CA ALA A 149 1.77 -27.50 -29.91
C ALA A 149 2.22 -27.54 -28.44
N SER A 150 3.52 -27.68 -28.18
CA SER A 150 4.11 -27.65 -26.84
C SER A 150 3.94 -26.28 -26.18
N LEU A 151 4.08 -25.18 -26.94
CA LEU A 151 3.84 -23.81 -26.49
C LEU A 151 2.37 -23.58 -26.14
N VAL A 152 1.45 -24.02 -27.01
CA VAL A 152 0.01 -23.96 -26.76
C VAL A 152 -0.33 -24.74 -25.49
N GLN A 153 0.18 -25.97 -25.34
CA GLN A 153 -0.02 -26.77 -24.13
C GLN A 153 0.54 -26.08 -22.88
N ARG A 154 1.73 -25.47 -22.97
CA ARG A 154 2.36 -24.69 -21.90
C ARG A 154 1.58 -23.43 -21.52
N LEU A 155 0.96 -22.75 -22.48
CA LEU A 155 0.12 -21.57 -22.25
C LEU A 155 -1.28 -21.94 -21.73
N HIS A 156 -1.84 -23.09 -22.15
CA HIS A 156 -3.07 -23.64 -21.58
C HIS A 156 -2.86 -24.26 -20.21
N SER A 157 -1.68 -24.83 -19.98
CA SER A 157 -1.16 -25.19 -18.66
C SER A 157 -0.80 -23.91 -17.91
N ARG A 158 -1.82 -23.07 -17.69
CA ARG A 158 -1.94 -22.36 -16.41
C ARG A 158 -1.58 -23.41 -15.38
N ARG A 159 -0.56 -23.19 -14.55
CA ARG A 159 -0.24 -24.19 -13.55
C ARG A 159 -1.47 -24.26 -12.68
N ASP A 160 -2.30 -25.27 -12.90
CA ASP A 160 -3.46 -25.54 -12.07
C ASP A 160 -3.00 -25.86 -10.63
N LYS A 161 -1.70 -25.82 -10.31
CA LYS A 161 -1.12 -26.02 -8.99
C LYS A 161 -0.11 -24.91 -8.70
N ALA A 162 -0.55 -23.86 -8.01
CA ALA A 162 0.30 -22.83 -7.47
C ALA A 162 0.78 -23.25 -6.07
N PRO A 163 2.10 -23.34 -5.80
CA PRO A 163 2.60 -23.74 -4.49
C PRO A 163 2.36 -22.65 -3.45
N VAL A 164 1.60 -22.98 -2.41
CA VAL A 164 1.28 -22.06 -1.32
C VAL A 164 2.34 -22.13 -0.24
N ILE A 165 2.58 -23.34 0.27
CA ILE A 165 3.52 -23.58 1.37
C ILE A 165 4.16 -24.96 1.22
N GLY A 166 5.49 -24.99 1.30
CA GLY A 166 6.28 -26.22 1.39
C GLY A 166 6.75 -26.47 2.82
N GLY A 167 7.34 -27.64 3.07
CA GLY A 167 7.89 -27.95 4.39
C GLY A 167 6.85 -28.48 5.37
N LEU A 168 5.75 -29.08 4.89
CA LEU A 168 4.71 -29.64 5.76
C LEU A 168 5.14 -31.03 6.25
N SER A 169 4.93 -31.29 7.54
CA SER A 169 5.12 -32.63 8.11
C SER A 169 4.09 -33.61 7.54
N GLN A 170 4.38 -34.91 7.59
CA GLN A 170 3.44 -35.93 7.09
C GLN A 170 2.10 -35.92 7.83
N ALA A 171 2.11 -35.56 9.13
CA ALA A 171 0.90 -35.38 9.92
C ALA A 171 0.07 -34.18 9.43
N GLU A 172 0.71 -33.03 9.21
CA GLU A 172 0.04 -31.83 8.67
C GLU A 172 -0.53 -32.09 7.26
N VAL A 173 0.24 -32.75 6.40
CA VAL A 173 -0.18 -33.18 5.05
C VAL A 173 -1.44 -34.05 5.12
N ALA A 174 -1.49 -35.02 6.03
CA ALA A 174 -2.62 -35.93 6.18
C ALA A 174 -3.89 -35.18 6.62
N VAL A 175 -3.77 -34.26 7.58
CA VAL A 175 -4.89 -33.45 8.08
C VAL A 175 -5.38 -32.48 7.00
N ILE A 176 -4.47 -31.80 6.29
CA ILE A 176 -4.84 -30.88 5.22
C ILE A 176 -5.51 -31.63 4.05
N ALA A 177 -5.02 -32.82 3.70
CA ALA A 177 -5.66 -33.66 2.69
C ALA A 177 -7.08 -34.12 3.11
N ALA A 178 -7.32 -34.29 4.41
CA ALA A 178 -8.62 -34.67 4.94
C ALA A 178 -9.67 -33.53 4.91
N LEU A 179 -9.24 -32.26 4.84
CA LEU A 179 -10.14 -31.10 4.77
C LEU A 179 -11.01 -31.10 3.49
N ARG A 180 -10.58 -31.79 2.42
CA ARG A 180 -11.29 -31.89 1.12
C ARG A 180 -11.80 -30.55 0.61
N ALA A 181 -11.05 -29.47 0.85
CA ALA A 181 -11.40 -28.15 0.35
C ALA A 181 -11.26 -28.12 -1.18
N PRO A 182 -12.24 -27.56 -1.92
CA PRO A 182 -12.18 -27.49 -3.37
C PRO A 182 -10.97 -26.65 -3.81
N GLY A 183 -10.27 -27.14 -4.83
CA GLY A 183 -9.03 -26.54 -5.32
C GLY A 183 -7.78 -26.73 -4.45
N LEU A 184 -7.82 -27.51 -3.35
CA LEU A 184 -6.65 -27.78 -2.51
C LEU A 184 -5.97 -29.10 -2.91
N VAL A 185 -4.71 -29.05 -3.32
CA VAL A 185 -3.93 -30.23 -3.75
C VAL A 185 -2.69 -30.38 -2.87
N VAL A 186 -2.60 -31.50 -2.14
CA VAL A 186 -1.43 -31.78 -1.29
C VAL A 186 -0.53 -32.81 -1.94
N ASP A 187 0.72 -32.45 -2.20
CA ASP A 187 1.78 -33.40 -2.53
C ASP A 187 2.41 -33.91 -1.23
N ARG A 188 2.35 -35.22 -1.01
CA ARG A 188 2.89 -35.85 0.21
C ARG A 188 4.42 -35.86 0.26
N GLY A 189 5.10 -35.51 -0.83
CA GLY A 189 6.56 -35.64 -0.96
C GLY A 189 6.96 -37.11 -1.07
N ARG A 190 8.00 -37.40 -1.87
CA ARG A 190 8.51 -38.77 -2.06
C ARG A 190 9.68 -39.03 -1.10
N GLY A 191 9.70 -40.20 -0.46
CA GLY A 191 10.87 -40.70 0.30
C GLY A 191 11.15 -39.97 1.62
N GLY A 192 10.12 -39.64 2.40
CA GLY A 192 10.29 -38.98 3.71
C GLY A 192 10.56 -37.48 3.66
N ARG A 193 10.52 -36.86 2.46
CA ARG A 193 10.59 -35.40 2.31
C ARG A 193 9.31 -34.73 2.80
N SER A 194 9.44 -33.50 3.26
CA SER A 194 8.31 -32.65 3.64
C SER A 194 7.37 -32.42 2.45
N GLY A 195 6.06 -32.49 2.69
CA GLY A 195 5.04 -32.28 1.67
C GLY A 195 4.91 -30.83 1.24
N THR A 196 4.23 -30.62 0.12
CA THR A 196 3.94 -29.29 -0.45
C THR A 196 2.44 -29.14 -0.68
N LEU A 197 1.87 -28.06 -0.17
CA LEU A 197 0.49 -27.66 -0.44
C LEU A 197 0.46 -26.77 -1.67
N SER A 198 -0.30 -27.21 -2.68
CA SER A 198 -0.56 -26.46 -3.89
C SER A 198 -2.05 -26.18 -4.02
N VAL A 199 -2.42 -25.11 -4.72
CA VAL A 199 -3.82 -24.80 -5.02
C VAL A 199 -4.10 -24.70 -6.50
N VAL A 200 -5.32 -25.09 -6.86
CA VAL A 200 -5.95 -24.91 -8.17
C VAL A 200 -6.86 -23.69 -8.07
N PRO A 201 -6.46 -22.52 -8.58
CA PRO A 201 -7.23 -21.28 -8.40
C PRO A 201 -8.63 -21.33 -9.02
N LYS A 202 -8.84 -22.13 -10.09
CA LYS A 202 -10.13 -22.24 -10.79
C LYS A 202 -11.24 -22.89 -9.97
N GLU A 203 -10.86 -23.72 -9.00
CA GLU A 203 -11.80 -24.44 -8.13
C GLU A 203 -11.85 -23.81 -6.73
N LEU A 204 -11.16 -22.70 -6.55
CA LEU A 204 -11.01 -22.06 -5.25
C LEU A 204 -12.27 -21.24 -4.93
N GLY A 205 -12.82 -21.47 -3.73
CA GLY A 205 -13.86 -20.61 -3.14
C GLY A 205 -13.26 -19.32 -2.57
N ASP A 206 -13.73 -18.91 -1.39
CA ASP A 206 -13.23 -17.72 -0.69
C ASP A 206 -11.79 -17.93 -0.16
N PRO A 207 -10.76 -17.21 -0.68
CA PRO A 207 -9.36 -17.38 -0.29
C PRO A 207 -9.11 -17.16 1.20
N ALA A 208 -9.84 -16.22 1.82
CA ALA A 208 -9.65 -15.88 3.24
C ALA A 208 -10.11 -17.01 4.16
N ARG A 209 -11.21 -17.70 3.80
CA ARG A 209 -11.71 -18.87 4.54
C ARG A 209 -10.75 -20.05 4.43
N ILE A 210 -10.24 -20.31 3.23
CA ILE A 210 -9.30 -21.42 3.00
C ILE A 210 -7.98 -21.16 3.70
N ALA A 211 -7.47 -19.93 3.65
CA ALA A 211 -6.28 -19.53 4.42
C ALA A 211 -6.46 -19.76 5.92
N ALA A 212 -7.62 -19.41 6.49
CA ALA A 212 -7.93 -19.66 7.89
C ALA A 212 -7.95 -21.16 8.24
N SER A 213 -8.59 -21.98 7.42
CA SER A 213 -8.69 -23.44 7.62
C SER A 213 -7.36 -24.17 7.45
N VAL A 214 -6.48 -23.71 6.56
CA VAL A 214 -5.12 -24.25 6.43
C VAL A 214 -4.26 -23.82 7.61
N CYS A 215 -4.41 -22.56 8.05
CA CYS A 215 -3.64 -22.00 9.15
C CYS A 215 -3.93 -22.69 10.49
N SER A 216 -5.16 -23.15 10.73
CA SER A 216 -5.50 -23.88 11.96
C SER A 216 -4.82 -25.26 12.08
N VAL A 217 -4.33 -25.80 10.98
CA VAL A 217 -3.66 -27.12 10.94
C VAL A 217 -2.14 -26.99 11.01
N ILE A 218 -1.59 -25.89 10.52
CA ILE A 218 -0.13 -25.67 10.47
C ILE A 218 0.35 -25.18 11.83
N SER A 219 1.21 -25.98 12.47
CA SER A 219 1.76 -25.70 13.81
C SER A 219 2.48 -24.36 13.94
N ARG A 220 3.07 -23.87 12.84
CA ARG A 220 3.83 -22.62 12.73
C ARG A 220 3.03 -21.44 12.16
N CYS A 221 1.71 -21.48 12.17
CA CYS A 221 0.92 -20.42 11.54
C CYS A 221 0.85 -19.16 12.42
N SER A 222 1.49 -18.08 11.96
CA SER A 222 1.32 -16.71 12.47
C SER A 222 0.35 -15.90 11.61
N ASN A 223 -0.06 -14.71 12.06
CA ASN A 223 -0.87 -13.79 11.26
C ASN A 223 -0.20 -13.45 9.92
N ASP A 224 1.13 -13.29 9.91
CA ASP A 224 1.90 -13.02 8.68
C ASP A 224 1.88 -14.21 7.72
N VAL A 225 1.98 -15.43 8.26
CA VAL A 225 1.89 -16.66 7.45
C VAL A 225 0.49 -16.79 6.85
N ARG A 226 -0.56 -16.51 7.62
CA ARG A 226 -1.95 -16.50 7.14
C ARG A 226 -2.14 -15.49 6.01
N GLU A 227 -1.66 -14.26 6.18
CA GLU A 227 -1.77 -13.22 5.14
C GLU A 227 -0.97 -13.59 3.88
N SER A 228 0.23 -14.17 4.04
CA SER A 228 1.02 -14.68 2.92
C SER A 228 0.30 -15.82 2.18
N ILE A 229 -0.34 -16.74 2.90
CA ILE A 229 -1.14 -17.81 2.29
C ILE A 229 -2.31 -17.20 1.52
N GLU A 230 -3.06 -16.27 2.11
CA GLU A 230 -4.19 -15.59 1.47
C GLU A 230 -3.76 -14.85 0.19
N LYS A 231 -2.66 -14.10 0.23
CA LYS A 231 -2.09 -13.40 -0.94
C LYS A 231 -1.66 -14.38 -2.03
N ARG A 232 -1.12 -15.54 -1.69
CA ARG A 232 -0.74 -16.58 -2.66
C ARG A 232 -1.95 -17.28 -3.25
N LEU A 233 -2.99 -17.53 -2.44
CA LEU A 233 -4.28 -18.05 -2.89
C LEU A 233 -4.99 -17.08 -3.84
N ALA A 234 -4.92 -15.78 -3.56
CA ALA A 234 -5.48 -14.72 -4.41
C ALA A 234 -4.57 -14.33 -5.60
N GLY A 235 -3.31 -14.76 -5.59
CA GLY A 235 -2.27 -14.33 -6.53
C GLY A 235 -2.40 -14.99 -7.91
N LYS A 236 -2.45 -14.19 -8.97
CA LYS A 236 -2.57 -14.65 -10.38
C LYS A 236 -1.25 -15.01 -11.07
N LYS A 237 -0.14 -15.11 -10.34
CA LYS A 237 1.22 -15.05 -10.93
C LYS A 237 1.82 -16.43 -11.23
N ASP A 238 1.26 -17.10 -12.22
CA ASP A 238 1.96 -18.19 -12.89
C ASP A 238 2.82 -17.63 -14.03
N PHE A 239 4.06 -18.07 -14.14
CA PHE A 239 4.89 -17.81 -15.31
C PHE A 239 5.41 -19.13 -15.89
N VAL A 240 5.59 -19.11 -17.20
CA VAL A 240 6.01 -20.24 -18.03
C VAL A 240 7.12 -19.75 -18.95
N TYR A 241 8.22 -20.49 -19.00
CA TYR A 241 9.31 -20.18 -19.92
C TYR A 241 8.89 -20.52 -21.34
N ILE A 242 9.03 -19.55 -22.25
CA ILE A 242 8.83 -19.73 -23.69
C ILE A 242 10.17 -20.15 -24.29
N ARG A 243 11.21 -19.33 -24.10
CA ARG A 243 12.56 -19.57 -24.64
C ARG A 243 13.61 -19.09 -23.64
N LYS A 244 14.54 -19.97 -23.27
CA LYS A 244 15.64 -19.66 -22.31
C LYS A 244 16.89 -19.04 -22.95
N ARG A 245 16.92 -18.94 -24.28
CA ARG A 245 18.05 -18.42 -25.07
C ARG A 245 17.51 -17.74 -26.32
N ALA A 246 16.73 -16.69 -26.15
CA ALA A 246 16.35 -15.87 -27.28
C ALA A 246 17.58 -15.08 -27.73
N THR A 247 17.88 -15.14 -29.02
CA THR A 247 18.85 -14.24 -29.63
C THR A 247 18.34 -12.80 -29.52
N PRO A 248 19.21 -11.77 -29.54
CA PRO A 248 18.76 -10.38 -29.49
C PRO A 248 17.75 -10.04 -30.61
N SER A 249 17.92 -10.66 -31.79
CA SER A 249 16.98 -10.55 -32.91
C SER A 249 15.62 -11.18 -32.61
N GLU A 250 15.57 -12.40 -32.06
CA GLU A 250 14.32 -13.05 -31.63
C GLU A 250 13.62 -12.22 -30.55
N ALA A 251 14.35 -11.78 -29.53
CA ALA A 251 13.80 -10.99 -28.44
C ALA A 251 13.20 -9.67 -28.94
N GLN A 252 13.88 -8.98 -29.86
CA GLN A 252 13.35 -7.76 -30.50
C GLN A 252 12.15 -8.03 -31.40
N ARG A 253 12.11 -9.16 -32.11
CA ARG A 253 10.92 -9.54 -32.91
C ARG A 253 9.72 -9.80 -31.99
N ILE A 254 9.92 -10.55 -30.90
CA ILE A 254 8.87 -10.84 -29.92
C ILE A 254 8.42 -9.56 -29.21
N ALA A 255 9.34 -8.68 -28.83
CA ALA A 255 9.02 -7.42 -28.16
C ALA A 255 8.16 -6.51 -29.04
N ARG A 256 8.41 -6.50 -30.36
CA ARG A 256 7.62 -5.73 -31.33
C ARG A 256 6.19 -6.25 -31.51
N LEU A 257 5.90 -7.50 -31.16
CA LEU A 257 4.54 -8.05 -31.23
C LEU A 257 3.63 -7.48 -30.12
N GLY A 258 4.19 -6.89 -29.06
CA GLY A 258 3.40 -6.24 -28.00
C GLY A 258 2.44 -7.21 -27.28
N LEU A 259 2.79 -8.49 -27.21
CA LEU A 259 1.92 -9.53 -26.68
C LEU A 259 1.69 -9.34 -25.18
N ARG A 260 0.42 -9.19 -24.79
CA ARG A 260 0.03 -9.08 -23.39
C ARG A 260 0.38 -10.38 -22.65
N GLY A 261 1.04 -10.24 -21.50
CA GLY A 261 1.47 -11.37 -20.68
C GLY A 261 2.81 -11.99 -21.08
N VAL A 262 3.47 -11.53 -22.15
CA VAL A 262 4.84 -11.95 -22.50
C VAL A 262 5.85 -10.94 -21.97
N GLY A 263 6.87 -11.43 -21.28
CA GLY A 263 7.92 -10.63 -20.67
C GLY A 263 9.33 -11.15 -20.94
N PHE A 264 10.31 -10.34 -20.58
CA PHE A 264 11.73 -10.61 -20.79
C PHE A 264 12.49 -10.54 -19.46
N MET A 265 13.39 -11.49 -19.27
CA MET A 265 14.30 -11.55 -18.13
C MET A 265 15.72 -11.78 -18.65
N LYS A 266 16.72 -11.19 -17.99
CA LYS A 266 18.12 -11.49 -18.29
C LYS A 266 18.61 -12.61 -17.39
N GLU A 267 19.06 -13.70 -17.98
CA GLU A 267 19.70 -14.80 -17.25
C GLU A 267 21.13 -14.99 -17.76
N SER A 268 22.09 -15.03 -16.83
CA SER A 268 23.49 -15.30 -17.16
C SER A 268 23.78 -16.79 -17.05
N ARG A 269 24.32 -17.43 -18.09
CA ARG A 269 24.73 -18.83 -18.06
C ARG A 269 26.23 -18.98 -18.28
N ARG A 270 26.86 -19.92 -17.58
CA ARG A 270 28.28 -20.27 -17.81
C ARG A 270 28.44 -21.10 -19.08
N TYR A 271 29.30 -20.62 -19.96
CA TYR A 271 29.80 -21.34 -21.12
C TYR A 271 31.22 -21.82 -20.85
N TYR A 272 31.49 -23.10 -21.10
CA TYR A 272 32.79 -23.76 -20.93
C TYR A 272 33.32 -24.16 -22.32
N PRO A 273 34.24 -23.39 -22.93
CA PRO A 273 34.77 -23.71 -24.26
C PRO A 273 35.44 -25.07 -24.34
N ASN A 274 36.15 -25.44 -23.26
CA ASN A 274 36.97 -26.65 -23.20
C ASN A 274 36.30 -27.74 -22.36
N ARG A 275 35.00 -27.98 -22.58
CA ARG A 275 34.06 -28.82 -21.80
C ARG A 275 34.69 -29.89 -20.88
N ASP A 276 35.60 -30.71 -21.41
CA ASP A 276 36.12 -31.91 -20.76
C ASP A 276 37.48 -31.72 -20.04
N LEU A 277 38.20 -30.59 -20.22
CA LEU A 277 39.57 -30.42 -19.71
C LEU A 277 39.66 -30.18 -18.19
N ALA A 278 38.55 -29.88 -17.51
CA ALA A 278 38.53 -29.52 -16.09
C ALA A 278 37.23 -29.99 -15.37
N SER A 279 36.56 -31.00 -15.91
CA SER A 279 35.28 -31.52 -15.38
C SER A 279 35.41 -32.85 -14.62
N ALA A 280 36.63 -33.37 -14.46
CA ALA A 280 36.92 -34.66 -13.82
C ALA A 280 37.12 -34.53 -12.30
#